data_AF-A0A1J5T381-F1
#
_entry.id   AF-A0A1J5T381-F1
#
_cell.length_a   1.000
_cell.length_b   1.000
_cell.length_c   1.000
_cell.angle_alpha   90.00
_cell.angle_beta   90.00
_cell.angle_gamma   90.00
#
_symmetry.space_group_name_H-M   'P 1'
#
loop_
_entity.id
_entity.type
_entity.pdbx_description
1 polymer ?
#
loop_
_entity_poly.entity_id
_entity_poly.type
_entity_poly.pdbx_seq_one_letter_code
_entity_poly.pdbx_strand_id
1 'polypeptide(L)'
;MQTIETKSLKVGKYVNTAHVDTVIRNYKQERWVHNSERIGKEDSLSAWWSVEELEGFIEHAKTHGADGVKFYFAAYDKESAPMPEYEDRQTLVMVATKQKENADGTTKNKDIYITTDKGTNIVAYNAGQLCPPFCGQSQEHDNIEIGITIVDAGDKGFVVI
;
A
#
# COMPACT_ATOMS: atom_id res chain seq x y z
N MET A 1 33.59 8.59 -21.24
CA MET A 1 32.99 7.35 -20.70
C MET A 1 32.29 7.75 -19.41
N GLN A 2 30.97 7.94 -19.45
CA GLN A 2 30.19 8.29 -18.26
C GLN A 2 29.92 7.00 -17.48
N THR A 3 30.40 6.93 -16.25
CA THR A 3 30.16 5.84 -15.32
C THR A 3 28.67 5.84 -14.98
N ILE A 4 27.93 4.84 -15.45
CA ILE A 4 26.56 4.60 -15.00
C ILE A 4 26.70 4.10 -13.56
N GLU A 5 26.40 4.96 -12.58
CA GLU A 5 26.25 4.49 -11.20
C GLU A 5 25.10 3.50 -11.17
N THR A 6 25.45 2.22 -10.99
CA THR A 6 24.48 1.16 -10.77
C THR A 6 23.80 1.46 -9.44
N LYS A 7 22.61 2.07 -9.47
CA LYS A 7 21.74 2.19 -8.29
C LYS A 7 21.65 0.80 -7.68
N SER A 8 22.24 0.63 -6.50
CA SER A 8 22.15 -0.61 -5.72
C SER A 8 20.68 -0.81 -5.37
N LEU A 9 19.96 -1.54 -6.22
CA LEU A 9 18.64 -2.04 -5.91
C LEU A 9 18.85 -2.96 -4.71
N LYS A 10 18.47 -2.53 -3.51
CA LYS A 10 18.19 -3.47 -2.43
C LYS A 10 17.04 -4.34 -2.91
N VAL A 11 17.36 -5.43 -3.60
CA VAL A 11 16.36 -6.35 -4.14
C VAL A 11 15.72 -7.03 -2.94
N GLY A 12 14.44 -6.71 -2.69
CA GLY A 12 13.63 -7.45 -1.74
C GLY A 12 13.57 -8.94 -2.13
N LYS A 13 12.94 -9.76 -1.28
CA LYS A 13 12.71 -11.17 -1.59
C LYS A 13 11.26 -11.34 -2.00
N TYR A 14 11.02 -12.05 -3.10
CA TYR A 14 9.71 -12.64 -3.36
C TYR A 14 9.41 -13.64 -2.24
N VAL A 15 8.19 -13.61 -1.73
CA VAL A 15 7.72 -14.47 -0.64
C VAL A 15 6.72 -15.48 -1.16
N ASN A 16 6.56 -16.61 -0.45
CA ASN A 16 5.60 -17.65 -0.81
C ASN A 16 4.28 -17.50 -0.04
N THR A 17 3.28 -18.31 -0.41
CA THR A 17 1.95 -18.34 0.21
C THR A 17 2.02 -18.54 1.73
N ALA A 18 2.79 -19.53 2.19
CA ALA A 18 2.92 -19.80 3.62
C ALA A 18 3.42 -18.60 4.45
N HIS A 19 4.33 -17.79 3.89
CA HIS A 19 4.77 -16.56 4.53
C HIS A 19 3.63 -15.54 4.61
N VAL A 20 2.93 -15.32 3.49
CA VAL A 20 1.79 -14.38 3.37
C VAL A 20 0.69 -14.74 4.37
N ASP A 21 0.27 -16.02 4.41
CA ASP A 21 -0.77 -16.50 5.32
C ASP A 21 -0.38 -16.29 6.77
N THR A 22 0.88 -16.60 7.11
CA THR A 22 1.40 -16.47 8.47
C THR A 22 1.37 -15.01 8.93
N VAL A 23 1.88 -14.07 8.13
CA VAL A 23 1.95 -12.66 8.56
C VAL A 23 0.58 -12.00 8.59
N ILE A 24 -0.34 -12.37 7.69
CA ILE A 24 -1.73 -11.88 7.72
C ILE A 24 -2.49 -12.44 8.92
N ARG A 25 -2.33 -13.73 9.23
CA ARG A 25 -2.91 -14.34 10.45
C ARG A 25 -2.40 -13.65 11.71
N ASN A 26 -1.09 -13.42 11.80
CA ASN A 26 -0.51 -12.71 12.94
C ASN A 26 -1.08 -11.29 13.05
N TYR A 27 -1.21 -10.57 11.93
CA TYR A 27 -1.83 -9.24 11.94
C TYR A 27 -3.27 -9.28 12.47
N LYS A 28 -4.05 -10.27 12.03
CA LYS A 28 -5.44 -10.47 12.49
C LYS A 28 -5.53 -10.64 14.00
N GLN A 29 -4.65 -11.48 14.56
CA GLN A 29 -4.63 -11.83 15.99
C GLN A 29 -4.07 -10.70 16.86
N GLU A 30 -3.00 -10.05 16.43
CA GLU A 30 -2.25 -9.12 17.28
C GLU A 30 -2.76 -7.68 17.18
N ARG A 31 -3.49 -7.32 16.11
CA ARG A 31 -3.84 -5.92 15.82
C ARG A 31 -5.28 -5.74 15.38
N TRP A 32 -5.69 -6.45 14.33
CA TRP A 32 -6.98 -6.21 13.70
C TRP A 32 -8.16 -6.48 14.64
N VAL A 33 -8.12 -7.57 15.42
CA VAL A 33 -9.21 -7.90 16.36
C VAL A 33 -9.40 -6.80 17.39
N HIS A 34 -8.31 -6.33 17.99
CA HIS A 34 -8.34 -5.25 18.99
C HIS A 34 -8.76 -3.91 18.39
N ASN A 35 -8.31 -3.60 17.17
CA ASN A 35 -8.76 -2.40 16.46
C ASN A 35 -10.27 -2.46 16.20
N SER A 36 -10.76 -3.60 15.72
CA SER A 36 -12.17 -3.82 15.40
C SER A 36 -13.06 -3.68 16.65
N GLU A 37 -12.65 -4.30 17.76
CA GLU A 37 -13.31 -4.16 19.06
C GLU A 37 -13.35 -2.70 19.51
N ARG A 38 -12.24 -1.98 19.37
CA ARG A 38 -12.12 -0.57 19.77
C ARG A 38 -13.04 0.35 18.97
N ILE A 39 -13.20 0.12 17.66
CA ILE A 39 -14.05 0.96 16.79
C ILE A 39 -15.51 0.46 16.73
N GLY A 40 -15.82 -0.67 17.37
CA GLY A 40 -17.17 -1.25 17.40
C GLY A 40 -17.67 -1.83 16.07
N LYS A 41 -16.76 -2.04 15.12
CA LYS A 41 -17.02 -2.62 13.79
C LYS A 41 -15.75 -3.29 13.27
N GLU A 42 -15.85 -4.18 12.30
CA GLU A 42 -14.67 -4.75 11.65
C GLU A 42 -13.76 -3.62 11.15
N ASP A 43 -12.47 -3.67 11.43
CA ASP A 43 -11.48 -2.75 10.85
C ASP A 43 -11.16 -3.22 9.41
N SER A 44 -10.46 -2.43 8.59
CA SER A 44 -10.00 -2.92 7.29
C SER A 44 -8.81 -3.88 7.46
N LEU A 45 -8.71 -4.90 6.61
CA LEU A 45 -7.61 -5.89 6.59
C LEU A 45 -6.67 -5.66 5.42
N SER A 46 -7.21 -5.17 4.31
CA SER A 46 -6.46 -4.87 3.09
C SER A 46 -7.00 -3.63 2.41
N ALA A 47 -6.15 -3.04 1.57
CA ALA A 47 -6.50 -1.99 0.66
C ALA A 47 -6.03 -2.42 -0.73
N TRP A 48 -6.94 -2.39 -1.70
CA TRP A 48 -6.68 -2.78 -3.08
C TRP A 48 -6.52 -1.54 -3.96
N TRP A 49 -5.57 -1.61 -4.90
CA TRP A 49 -5.40 -0.68 -6.01
C TRP A 49 -5.26 -1.47 -7.29
N SER A 50 -5.73 -0.92 -8.40
CA SER A 50 -5.35 -1.44 -9.71
C SER A 50 -3.86 -1.22 -9.95
N VAL A 51 -3.27 -2.05 -10.81
CA VAL A 51 -1.87 -1.88 -11.19
C VAL A 51 -1.67 -0.55 -11.90
N GLU A 52 -2.62 -0.16 -12.75
CA GLU A 52 -2.60 1.09 -13.52
C GLU A 52 -2.61 2.33 -12.62
N GLU A 53 -3.38 2.32 -11.52
CA GLU A 53 -3.33 3.40 -10.52
C GLU A 53 -1.96 3.49 -9.84
N LEU A 54 -1.37 2.35 -9.49
CA LEU A 54 -0.04 2.32 -8.89
C LEU A 54 1.02 2.82 -9.88
N GLU A 55 0.94 2.42 -11.14
CA GLU A 55 1.83 2.90 -12.21
C GLU A 55 1.70 4.42 -12.39
N GLY A 56 0.47 4.94 -12.45
CA GLY A 56 0.22 6.37 -12.59
C GLY A 56 0.78 7.17 -11.41
N PHE A 57 0.59 6.70 -10.18
CA PHE A 57 1.19 7.34 -9.01
C PHE A 57 2.73 7.27 -9.03
N ILE A 58 3.30 6.13 -9.39
CA ILE A 58 4.76 5.94 -9.47
C ILE A 58 5.36 6.86 -10.55
N GLU A 59 4.72 6.98 -11.72
CA GLU A 59 5.12 7.90 -12.76
C GLU A 59 5.09 9.34 -12.25
N HIS A 60 3.97 9.76 -11.67
CA HIS A 60 3.83 11.09 -11.08
C HIS A 60 4.92 11.38 -10.04
N ALA A 61 5.17 10.45 -9.11
CA ALA A 61 6.22 10.57 -8.11
C ALA A 61 7.62 10.72 -8.75
N LYS A 62 7.92 9.96 -9.81
CA LYS A 62 9.19 10.06 -10.55
C LYS A 62 9.36 11.41 -11.23
N THR A 63 8.29 12.02 -11.77
CA THR A 63 8.37 13.38 -12.36
C THR A 63 8.80 14.44 -11.33
N HIS A 64 8.53 14.19 -10.04
CA HIS A 64 8.97 15.02 -8.92
C HIS A 64 10.29 14.56 -8.27
N GLY A 65 11.02 13.64 -8.92
CA GLY A 65 12.36 13.23 -8.52
C GLY A 65 12.40 12.21 -7.38
N ALA A 66 11.31 11.48 -7.14
CA ALA A 66 11.26 10.39 -6.19
C ALA A 66 12.16 9.21 -6.61
N ASP A 67 12.75 8.55 -5.62
CA ASP A 67 13.48 7.29 -5.78
C ASP A 67 12.92 6.14 -4.92
N GLY A 68 11.88 6.41 -4.13
CA GLY A 68 11.16 5.42 -3.37
C GLY A 68 9.77 5.89 -2.96
N VAL A 69 8.91 4.94 -2.60
CA VAL A 69 7.59 5.20 -2.02
C VAL A 69 7.57 4.63 -0.61
N LYS A 70 7.05 5.42 0.33
CA LYS A 70 6.81 4.99 1.71
C LYS A 70 5.31 4.75 1.88
N PHE A 71 4.97 3.60 2.46
CA PHE A 71 3.60 3.25 2.83
C PHE A 71 3.42 3.51 4.32
N TYR A 72 2.49 4.39 4.68
CA TYR A 72 2.09 4.64 6.05
C TYR A 72 0.85 3.84 6.38
N PHE A 73 0.88 3.08 7.48
CA PHE A 73 -0.34 2.64 8.14
C PHE A 73 -1.03 3.85 8.75
N ALA A 74 -2.28 4.10 8.36
CA ALA A 74 -3.07 5.25 8.77
C ALA A 74 -4.48 4.81 9.15
N ALA A 75 -5.29 5.74 9.64
CA ALA A 75 -6.72 5.53 9.85
C ALA A 75 -7.47 6.78 9.43
N TYR A 76 -8.64 6.61 8.83
CA TYR A 76 -9.52 7.73 8.53
C TYR A 76 -10.20 8.23 9.80
N ASP A 77 -10.42 9.53 9.85
CA ASP A 77 -11.41 10.15 10.72
C ASP A 77 -12.68 10.47 9.92
N LYS A 78 -13.64 11.15 10.55
CA LYS A 78 -14.91 11.51 9.92
C LYS A 78 -14.80 12.57 8.83
N GLU A 79 -13.72 13.33 8.82
CA GLU A 79 -13.55 14.46 7.88
C GLU A 79 -12.74 14.04 6.65
N SER A 80 -11.78 13.13 6.84
CA SER A 80 -10.85 12.63 5.82
C SER A 80 -11.32 11.35 5.14
N ALA A 81 -12.30 10.64 5.71
CA ALA A 81 -12.86 9.45 5.07
C ALA A 81 -13.49 9.81 3.71
N PRO A 82 -13.14 9.12 2.60
CA PRO A 82 -13.75 9.38 1.30
C PRO A 82 -15.22 8.96 1.24
N MET A 83 -15.66 8.10 2.18
CA MET A 83 -17.05 7.70 2.35
C MET A 83 -17.33 7.28 3.80
N PRO A 84 -18.58 7.38 4.28
CA PRO A 84 -18.94 7.07 5.67
C PRO A 84 -18.53 5.67 6.14
N GLU A 85 -18.56 4.70 5.24
CA GLU A 85 -18.22 3.30 5.53
C GLU A 85 -16.75 3.13 5.91
N TYR A 86 -15.88 4.08 5.52
CA TYR A 86 -14.44 4.06 5.80
C TYR A 86 -14.06 4.80 7.08
N GLU A 87 -14.97 5.54 7.70
CA GLU A 87 -14.71 6.27 8.96
C GLU A 87 -14.12 5.33 10.02
N ASP A 88 -13.12 5.80 10.77
CA ASP A 88 -12.43 5.08 11.85
C ASP A 88 -11.65 3.81 11.42
N ARG A 89 -11.74 3.40 10.15
CA ARG A 89 -11.01 2.24 9.63
C ARG A 89 -9.58 2.61 9.29
N GLN A 90 -8.70 1.65 9.43
CA GLN A 90 -7.33 1.78 8.95
C GLN A 90 -7.26 1.85 7.42
N THR A 91 -6.16 2.38 6.91
CA THR A 91 -5.85 2.50 5.49
C THR A 91 -4.34 2.54 5.29
N LEU A 92 -3.89 2.56 4.03
CA LEU A 92 -2.51 2.90 3.68
C LEU A 92 -2.46 4.19 2.89
N VAL A 93 -1.48 5.03 3.23
CA VAL A 93 -1.14 6.24 2.47
C VAL A 93 0.22 6.04 1.82
N MET A 94 0.28 6.20 0.50
CA MET A 94 1.52 6.18 -0.27
C MET A 94 2.11 7.58 -0.33
N VAL A 95 3.39 7.72 -0.01
CA VAL A 95 4.11 9.00 -0.04
C VAL A 95 5.38 8.86 -0.85
N ALA A 96 5.55 9.74 -1.83
CA ALA A 96 6.77 9.80 -2.63
C ALA A 96 7.94 10.33 -1.79
N THR A 97 9.07 9.63 -1.86
CA THR A 97 10.27 9.96 -1.09
C THR A 97 11.51 9.99 -1.96
N LYS A 98 12.53 10.71 -1.46
CA LYS A 98 13.87 10.76 -2.02
C LYS A 98 14.90 10.44 -0.95
N GLN A 99 15.84 9.56 -1.25
CA GLN A 99 17.00 9.33 -0.41
C GLN A 99 17.91 10.55 -0.41
N LYS A 100 18.28 11.00 0.79
CA LYS A 100 19.22 12.10 0.98
C LYS A 100 20.18 11.78 2.11
N GLU A 101 21.46 11.93 1.84
CA GLU A 101 22.50 11.95 2.86
C GLU A 101 22.40 13.24 3.67
N ASN A 102 22.36 13.12 4.99
CA ASN A 102 22.38 14.25 5.90
C ASN A 102 23.83 14.57 6.28
N ALA A 103 24.05 15.75 6.87
CA ALA A 103 25.39 16.20 7.29
C ALA A 103 26.07 15.27 8.32
N ASP A 104 25.32 14.39 8.99
CA ASP A 104 25.80 13.38 9.93
C ASP A 104 26.23 12.06 9.25
N GLY A 105 26.23 12.00 7.91
CA GLY A 105 26.55 10.80 7.12
C GLY A 105 25.42 9.77 7.06
N THR A 106 24.25 10.04 7.67
CA THR A 106 23.10 9.14 7.60
C THR A 106 22.29 9.38 6.32
N THR A 107 21.89 8.31 5.64
CA THR A 107 20.91 8.39 4.54
C THR A 107 19.50 8.24 5.09
N LYS A 108 18.61 9.19 4.78
CA LYS A 108 17.18 9.16 5.16
C LYS A 108 16.29 9.30 3.94
N ASN A 109 15.14 8.61 3.96
CA ASN A 109 14.07 8.80 2.98
C ASN A 109 13.27 10.05 3.37
N LYS A 110 13.45 11.14 2.64
CA LYS A 110 12.75 12.41 2.86
C LYS A 110 11.51 12.48 1.98
N ASP A 111 10.40 12.93 2.55
CA ASP A 111 9.13 13.06 1.83
C ASP A 111 9.20 14.25 0.85
N ILE A 112 8.59 14.11 -0.32
CA ILE A 112 8.62 15.14 -1.37
C ILE A 112 7.41 16.06 -1.23
N TYR A 113 7.68 17.36 -1.27
CA TYR A 113 6.68 18.42 -1.29
C TYR A 113 6.81 19.24 -2.57
N ILE A 114 5.68 19.63 -3.14
CA ILE A 114 5.56 20.49 -4.32
C ILE A 114 4.88 21.80 -3.93
N THR A 115 5.44 22.91 -4.35
CA THR A 115 4.86 24.24 -4.14
C THR A 115 4.15 24.69 -5.41
N THR A 116 2.85 24.95 -5.29
CA THR A 116 2.03 25.55 -6.34
C THR A 116 1.50 26.91 -5.88
N ASP A 117 0.79 27.60 -6.76
CA ASP A 117 0.02 28.80 -6.45
C ASP A 117 -1.01 28.61 -5.32
N LYS A 118 -1.47 27.36 -5.12
CA LYS A 118 -2.41 26.97 -4.05
C LYS A 118 -1.72 26.55 -2.74
N GLY A 119 -0.40 26.56 -2.69
CA GLY A 119 0.38 26.22 -1.50
C GLY A 119 1.32 25.03 -1.68
N THR A 120 1.97 24.64 -0.59
CA THR A 120 2.91 23.51 -0.57
C THR A 120 2.21 22.25 -0.12
N ASN A 121 2.23 21.21 -0.95
CA ASN A 121 1.56 19.94 -0.72
C ASN A 121 2.54 18.77 -0.86
N ILE A 122 2.31 17.71 -0.08
CA ILE A 122 3.08 16.47 -0.19
C ILE A 122 2.65 15.69 -1.44
N VAL A 123 3.59 15.03 -2.11
CA VAL A 123 3.28 14.12 -3.22
C VAL A 123 2.88 12.77 -2.63
N ALA A 124 1.58 12.54 -2.53
CA ALA A 124 1.00 11.37 -1.87
C ALA A 124 -0.25 10.86 -2.59
N TYR A 125 -0.61 9.60 -2.33
CA TYR A 125 -1.79 8.95 -2.88
C TYR A 125 -2.46 8.04 -1.84
N ASN A 126 -3.78 8.14 -1.75
CA ASN A 126 -4.60 7.33 -0.86
C ASN A 126 -6.02 7.21 -1.46
N ALA A 127 -6.25 6.11 -2.17
CA ALA A 127 -7.53 5.81 -2.83
C ALA A 127 -7.83 4.30 -2.85
N GLY A 128 -7.29 3.55 -1.88
CA GLY A 128 -7.42 2.09 -1.88
C GLY A 128 -8.85 1.67 -1.57
N GLN A 129 -9.33 0.63 -2.27
CA GLN A 129 -10.58 -0.03 -1.93
C GLN A 129 -10.35 -0.89 -0.68
N LEU A 130 -11.00 -0.54 0.44
CA LEU A 130 -10.82 -1.23 1.72
C LEU A 130 -11.69 -2.49 1.80
N CYS A 131 -11.08 -3.56 2.31
CA CYS A 131 -11.77 -4.80 2.67
C CYS A 131 -11.40 -5.21 4.10
N PRO A 132 -12.38 -5.37 5.00
CA PRO A 132 -13.76 -4.86 4.95
C PRO A 132 -13.81 -3.32 4.83
N PRO A 133 -14.90 -2.73 4.32
CA PRO A 133 -16.21 -3.36 4.10
C PRO A 133 -16.44 -3.93 2.68
N PHE A 134 -15.58 -3.63 1.70
CA PHE A 134 -15.82 -4.04 0.31
C PHE A 134 -14.79 -5.07 -0.16
N CYS A 135 -15.06 -6.34 0.10
CA CYS A 135 -14.15 -7.46 -0.15
C CYS A 135 -14.25 -8.14 -1.51
N GLY A 136 -14.90 -7.51 -2.51
CA GLY A 136 -15.28 -8.17 -3.76
C GLY A 136 -16.45 -9.14 -3.54
N GLN A 137 -17.24 -9.41 -4.58
CA GLN A 137 -18.39 -10.32 -4.46
C GLN A 137 -17.91 -11.77 -4.34
N SER A 138 -18.03 -12.36 -3.14
CA SER A 138 -17.88 -13.81 -2.95
C SER A 138 -19.12 -14.51 -3.51
N GLN A 139 -18.96 -15.30 -4.58
CA GLN A 139 -19.87 -16.43 -4.79
C GLN A 139 -19.41 -17.60 -3.95
N GLU A 140 -20.36 -18.18 -3.26
CA GLU A 140 -20.27 -19.32 -2.34
C GLU A 140 -19.40 -20.44 -2.93
N HIS A 141 -18.35 -20.86 -2.21
CA HIS A 141 -18.06 -22.25 -1.83
C HIS A 141 -16.65 -22.36 -1.24
N ASP A 142 -16.62 -22.91 -0.02
CA ASP A 142 -15.50 -23.51 0.70
C ASP A 142 -14.34 -22.62 1.20
N ASN A 143 -13.92 -22.98 2.41
CA ASN A 143 -12.85 -22.39 3.21
C ASN A 143 -11.51 -22.33 2.47
N ILE A 144 -11.30 -21.31 1.64
CA ILE A 144 -9.99 -21.00 1.08
C ILE A 144 -9.57 -19.61 1.54
N GLU A 145 -8.44 -19.62 2.24
CA GLU A 145 -7.61 -18.49 2.64
C GLU A 145 -7.49 -17.44 1.52
N ILE A 146 -7.64 -16.17 1.91
CA ILE A 146 -7.25 -14.95 1.20
C ILE A 146 -7.82 -14.79 -0.24
N GLY A 147 -8.75 -13.85 -0.35
CA GLY A 147 -9.48 -13.38 -1.53
C GLY A 147 -8.80 -13.57 -2.90
N ILE A 148 -9.44 -14.39 -3.73
CA ILE A 148 -9.31 -14.54 -5.19
C ILE A 148 -7.85 -14.61 -5.66
N THR A 149 -7.34 -15.83 -5.81
CA THR A 149 -5.95 -16.04 -6.24
C THR A 149 -5.89 -15.97 -7.75
N ILE A 150 -5.26 -14.93 -8.28
CA ILE A 150 -4.83 -14.91 -9.68
C ILE A 150 -3.50 -15.66 -9.77
N VAL A 151 -3.51 -16.84 -10.38
CA VAL A 151 -2.31 -17.65 -10.65
C VAL A 151 -1.78 -17.31 -12.04
N ASP A 152 -0.53 -16.84 -12.10
CA ASP A 152 0.22 -16.81 -13.35
C ASP A 152 0.52 -18.26 -13.79
N ALA A 153 -0.17 -18.74 -14.84
CA ALA A 153 0.00 -20.07 -15.37
C ALA A 153 1.04 -20.12 -16.52
N GLY A 154 1.92 -19.12 -16.62
CA GLY A 154 2.96 -19.03 -17.64
C GLY A 154 2.36 -18.85 -19.03
N ASP A 155 2.59 -19.81 -19.94
CA ASP A 155 2.11 -19.76 -21.33
C ASP A 155 0.57 -19.71 -21.47
N LYS A 156 -0.17 -19.99 -20.39
CA LYS A 156 -1.64 -19.94 -20.33
C LYS A 156 -2.21 -18.61 -19.81
N GLY A 157 -1.34 -17.66 -19.45
CA GLY A 157 -1.74 -16.38 -18.87
C GLY A 157 -2.23 -16.50 -17.43
N PHE A 158 -2.91 -15.45 -16.96
CA PHE A 158 -3.41 -15.38 -15.60
C PHE A 158 -4.75 -16.12 -15.45
N VAL A 159 -4.83 -17.05 -14.50
CA VAL A 159 -6.03 -17.82 -14.18
C VAL A 159 -6.57 -17.37 -12.82
N VAL A 160 -7.87 -17.11 -12.74
CA VAL A 160 -8.54 -16.80 -11.49
C VAL A 160 -8.99 -18.12 -10.86
N ILE A 161 -8.55 -18.41 -9.63
CA ILE A 161 -9.01 -19.54 -8.80
C ILE A 161 -9.47 -19.05 -7.43
#